data_AF-A0A0Q8Q6K4-F1
#
_entry.id   AF-A0A0Q8Q6K4-F1
#
_cell.length_a   1.000
_cell.length_b   1.000
_cell.length_c   1.000
_cell.angle_alpha   90.00
_cell.angle_beta   90.00
_cell.angle_gamma   90.00
#
_symmetry.space_group_name_H-M   'P 1'
#
loop_
_entity.id
_entity.type
_entity.pdbx_description
1 polymer ?
#
loop_
_entity_poly.entity_id
_entity_poly.type
_entity_poly.pdbx_seq_one_letter_code
_entity_poly.pdbx_strand_id
1 'polypeptide(L)'
;MGAPDFPYPHRVAQPLGVLRLQLTPASTGAPPSGLWCPYSRDLTREIPHLVDHFPRGRIDRVVYAPRDWEVVATEVFTRHGRIKVGFLPEDRAGGLVLLRQIGGDIVRLQVAWRDGH
;
A
#
# COMPACT_ATOMS: atom_id res chain seq x y z
N MET A 1 -7.94 -34.31 -8.74
CA MET A 1 -7.96 -32.95 -9.33
C MET A 1 -7.37 -32.01 -8.30
N GLY A 2 -6.13 -31.59 -8.52
CA GLY A 2 -5.45 -30.67 -7.62
C GLY A 2 -6.00 -29.27 -7.83
N ALA A 3 -6.64 -28.70 -6.82
CA ALA A 3 -6.72 -27.26 -6.73
C ALA A 3 -5.28 -26.73 -6.80
N PRO A 4 -4.98 -25.63 -7.51
CA PRO A 4 -3.74 -24.93 -7.27
C PRO A 4 -3.74 -24.58 -5.77
N ASP A 5 -2.89 -25.28 -5.03
CA ASP A 5 -2.45 -24.85 -3.72
C ASP A 5 -1.81 -23.50 -3.97
N PHE A 6 -2.56 -22.43 -3.72
CA PHE A 6 -1.97 -21.13 -3.55
C PHE A 6 -1.57 -21.11 -2.08
N PRO A 7 -0.31 -21.43 -1.72
CA PRO A 7 0.16 -21.18 -0.38
C PRO A 7 0.23 -19.66 -0.25
N TYR A 8 -0.84 -19.05 0.23
CA TYR A 8 -0.77 -17.73 0.83
C TYR A 8 -0.71 -17.90 2.35
N PRO A 9 0.41 -18.36 2.95
CA PRO A 9 0.60 -18.34 4.39
C PRO A 9 0.98 -16.92 4.86
N HIS A 10 0.48 -15.85 4.25
CA HIS A 10 0.57 -14.51 4.83
C HIS A 10 -0.79 -14.11 5.42
N ARG A 11 -1.32 -14.96 6.31
CA ARG A 11 -2.52 -14.64 7.09
C ARG A 11 -2.31 -13.43 8.02
N VAL A 12 -1.06 -12.96 8.12
CA VAL A 12 -0.64 -11.75 8.83
C VAL A 12 0.46 -11.10 7.99
N ALA A 13 0.45 -9.78 7.83
CA ALA A 13 1.60 -9.05 7.28
C ALA A 13 2.82 -9.43 8.10
N GLN A 14 3.85 -10.02 7.48
CA GLN A 14 5.11 -10.19 8.18
C GLN A 14 5.64 -8.79 8.52
N PRO A 15 5.99 -8.49 9.78
CA PRO A 15 6.58 -7.20 10.11
C PRO A 15 7.91 -7.08 9.37
N LEU A 16 7.93 -6.28 8.30
CA LEU A 16 9.12 -6.01 7.49
C LEU A 16 10.14 -5.15 8.24
N GLY A 17 9.75 -4.61 9.40
CA GLY A 17 10.55 -3.77 10.27
C GLY A 17 9.80 -2.48 10.60
N VAL A 18 10.55 -1.39 10.71
CA VAL A 18 9.98 -0.04 10.91
C VAL A 18 9.31 0.45 9.63
N LEU A 19 8.05 0.88 9.72
CA LEU A 19 7.35 1.45 8.57
C LEU A 19 8.11 2.68 8.06
N ARG A 20 8.68 2.57 6.85
CA ARG A 20 9.43 3.65 6.19
C ARG A 20 8.48 4.60 5.47
N LEU A 21 7.70 5.32 6.26
CA LEU A 21 6.70 6.26 5.80
C LEU A 21 7.03 7.67 6.33
N GLN A 22 7.14 8.62 5.42
CA GLN A 22 7.28 10.02 5.74
C GLN A 22 6.02 10.76 5.29
N LEU A 23 5.18 11.16 6.23
CA LEU A 23 3.96 11.91 5.95
C LEU A 23 4.24 13.41 5.99
N THR A 24 3.86 14.10 4.94
CA THR A 24 3.84 15.55 4.90
C THR A 24 2.50 16.02 5.51
N PRO A 25 2.48 17.02 6.40
CA PRO A 25 1.23 17.62 6.85
C PRO A 25 0.46 18.20 5.65
N ALA A 26 -0.85 17.96 5.60
CA ALA A 26 -1.70 18.60 4.62
C ALA A 26 -1.71 20.11 4.87
N SER A 27 -1.35 20.90 3.85
CA SER A 27 -1.56 22.34 3.88
C SER A 27 -3.02 22.64 3.52
N THR A 28 -3.57 23.74 4.04
CA THR A 28 -4.95 24.16 3.78
C THR A 28 -5.27 24.13 2.28
N GLY A 29 -6.15 23.23 1.85
CA GLY A 29 -6.59 23.09 0.45
C GLY A 29 -5.91 21.98 -0.36
N ALA A 30 -4.94 21.25 0.18
CA ALA A 30 -4.30 20.13 -0.51
C ALA A 30 -4.53 18.81 0.25
N PRO A 31 -4.75 17.68 -0.47
CA PRO A 31 -4.82 16.37 0.19
C PRO A 31 -3.47 16.04 0.85
N PRO A 32 -3.49 15.34 2.00
CA PRO A 32 -2.26 14.90 2.64
C PRO A 32 -1.41 14.08 1.69
N SER A 33 -0.12 14.40 1.64
CA SER A 33 0.86 13.69 0.83
C SER A 33 1.95 13.07 1.69
N GLY A 34 2.66 12.09 1.14
CA GLY A 34 3.79 11.47 1.83
C GLY A 34 4.68 10.69 0.88
N LEU A 35 5.82 10.27 1.39
CA LEU A 35 6.76 9.36 0.74
C LEU A 35 6.73 8.03 1.47
N TRP A 36 6.59 6.95 0.72
CA TRP A 36 6.61 5.60 1.25
C TRP A 36 7.71 4.80 0.56
N CYS A 37 8.59 4.20 1.36
CA CYS A 37 9.66 3.35 0.86
C CYS A 37 9.34 1.89 1.17
N PRO A 38 8.79 1.13 0.20
CA PRO A 38 8.53 -0.29 0.39
C PRO A 38 9.83 -1.09 0.57
N TYR A 39 9.73 -2.26 1.18
CA TYR A 39 10.86 -3.19 1.34
C TYR A 39 11.04 -4.09 0.13
N SER A 40 9.97 -4.40 -0.58
CA SER A 40 9.97 -5.27 -1.77
C SER A 40 8.87 -4.87 -2.74
N ARG A 41 8.92 -5.40 -3.96
CA ARG A 41 7.88 -5.20 -5.00
C ARG A 41 6.69 -6.17 -4.85
N ASP A 42 6.41 -6.63 -3.63
CA ASP A 42 5.33 -7.55 -3.30
C ASP A 42 4.21 -6.87 -2.52
N LEU A 43 3.14 -6.49 -3.23
CA LEU A 43 2.02 -5.78 -2.62
C LEU A 43 1.24 -6.60 -1.60
N THR A 44 1.25 -7.92 -1.70
CA THR A 44 0.52 -8.79 -0.78
C THR A 44 1.07 -8.69 0.64
N ARG A 45 2.34 -8.30 0.79
CA ARG A 45 3.01 -8.11 2.08
C ARG A 45 3.12 -6.65 2.48
N GLU A 46 3.45 -5.79 1.51
CA GLU A 46 3.68 -4.36 1.73
C GLU A 46 2.41 -3.61 2.13
N ILE A 47 1.28 -3.87 1.46
CA ILE A 47 0.01 -3.20 1.73
C ILE A 47 -0.52 -3.52 3.14
N PRO A 48 -0.61 -4.78 3.58
CA PRO A 48 -1.12 -5.04 4.92
C PRO A 48 -0.16 -4.51 5.99
N HIS A 49 1.17 -4.49 5.76
CA HIS A 49 2.12 -3.84 6.67
C HIS A 49 1.89 -2.32 6.74
N LEU A 50 1.70 -1.65 5.61
CA LEU A 50 1.40 -0.22 5.53
C LEU A 50 0.10 0.13 6.26
N VAL A 51 -0.97 -0.63 6.03
CA VAL A 51 -2.29 -0.40 6.63
C VAL A 51 -2.32 -0.73 8.11
N ASP A 52 -1.59 -1.76 8.53
CA ASP A 52 -1.41 -2.10 9.93
C ASP A 52 -0.74 -0.94 10.67
N HIS A 53 0.39 -0.45 10.18
CA HIS A 53 1.22 0.55 10.88
C HIS A 53 0.88 2.02 10.54
N PHE A 54 -0.23 2.31 9.86
CA PHE A 54 -0.56 3.67 9.43
C PHE A 54 -0.90 4.59 10.63
N PRO A 55 -0.22 5.74 10.80
CA PRO A 55 -0.36 6.56 12.02
C PRO A 55 -1.54 7.55 11.97
N ARG A 56 -2.04 7.91 10.79
CA ARG A 56 -3.06 8.97 10.62
C ARG A 56 -4.51 8.47 10.57
N GLY A 57 -4.75 7.19 10.89
CA GLY A 57 -6.09 6.60 10.94
C GLY A 57 -6.15 5.22 10.30
N ARG A 58 -7.36 4.75 10.00
CA ARG A 58 -7.58 3.42 9.42
C ARG A 58 -7.90 3.53 7.93
N ILE A 59 -7.26 2.66 7.14
CA ILE A 59 -7.40 2.60 5.68
C ILE A 59 -8.41 1.52 5.32
N ASP A 60 -9.39 1.85 4.48
CA ASP A 60 -10.37 0.87 3.96
C ASP A 60 -10.06 0.40 2.54
N ARG A 61 -9.36 1.23 1.77
CA ARG A 61 -9.04 0.95 0.36
C ARG A 61 -7.70 1.54 -0.02
N VAL A 62 -6.96 0.79 -0.84
CA VAL A 62 -5.68 1.24 -1.40
C VAL A 62 -5.75 1.18 -2.92
N VAL A 63 -5.11 2.12 -3.61
CA VAL A 63 -4.98 2.12 -5.07
C VAL A 63 -3.52 2.39 -5.42
N TYR A 64 -2.89 1.59 -6.27
CA TYR A 64 -1.48 1.74 -6.63
C TYR A 64 -1.26 1.71 -8.15
N ALA A 65 -0.16 2.26 -8.64
CA ALA A 65 0.26 2.11 -10.03
C ALA A 65 0.93 0.73 -10.24
N PRO A 66 0.35 -0.21 -11.03
CA PRO A 66 0.82 -1.59 -11.07
C PRO A 66 2.17 -1.80 -11.76
N ARG A 67 2.61 -0.88 -12.61
CA ARG A 67 3.84 -1.02 -13.41
C ARG A 67 5.13 -1.14 -12.57
N ASP A 68 5.11 -0.63 -11.35
CA ASP A 68 6.25 -0.64 -10.43
C ASP A 68 6.33 -1.91 -9.56
N TRP A 69 5.32 -2.80 -9.62
CA TRP A 69 5.18 -3.94 -8.70
C TRP A 69 5.28 -5.28 -9.44
N GLU A 70 5.98 -6.25 -8.84
CA GLU A 70 6.13 -7.60 -9.40
C GLU A 70 4.95 -8.51 -9.01
N VAL A 71 4.48 -8.38 -7.77
CA VAL A 71 3.31 -9.11 -7.28
C VAL A 71 2.18 -8.12 -7.01
N VAL A 72 1.11 -8.26 -7.79
CA VAL A 72 -0.09 -7.44 -7.71
C VAL A 72 -1.23 -8.21 -7.04
N ALA A 73 -2.05 -7.50 -6.28
CA ALA A 73 -3.25 -8.06 -5.65
C ALA A 73 -4.43 -7.09 -5.78
N THR A 74 -5.63 -7.64 -5.85
CA THR A 74 -6.90 -6.90 -5.85
C THR A 74 -7.54 -6.83 -4.46
N GLU A 75 -7.12 -7.71 -3.54
CA GLU A 75 -7.59 -7.79 -2.17
C GLU A 75 -6.46 -8.28 -1.29
N VAL A 76 -6.32 -7.71 -0.09
CA VAL A 76 -5.33 -8.18 0.90
C VAL A 76 -5.96 -8.28 2.29
N PHE A 77 -5.43 -9.20 3.08
CA PHE A 77 -5.84 -9.41 4.46
C PHE A 77 -4.89 -8.69 5.40
N THR A 78 -5.43 -7.82 6.24
CA THR A 78 -4.70 -7.05 7.26
C THR A 78 -5.13 -7.52 8.65
N ARG A 79 -4.44 -7.08 9.73
CA ARG A 79 -4.92 -7.31 11.11
C ARG A 79 -6.33 -6.79 11.36
N HIS A 80 -6.72 -5.77 10.58
CA HIS A 80 -7.96 -5.03 10.69
C HIS A 80 -9.07 -5.62 9.82
N GLY A 81 -8.80 -6.70 9.08
CA GLY A 81 -9.71 -7.32 8.13
C GLY A 81 -9.26 -7.21 6.68
N ARG A 82 -10.14 -7.64 5.76
CA ARG A 82 -9.90 -7.60 4.32
C ARG A 82 -10.11 -6.18 3.79
N ILE A 83 -9.11 -5.66 3.07
CA ILE A 83 -9.20 -4.39 2.36
C ILE A 83 -9.16 -4.63 0.86
N LYS A 84 -9.84 -3.76 0.11
CA LYS A 84 -9.79 -3.80 -1.36
C LYS A 84 -8.60 -3.01 -1.86
N VAL A 85 -7.92 -3.56 -2.85
CA VAL A 85 -6.78 -2.94 -3.51
C VAL A 85 -7.13 -2.74 -4.98
N GLY A 86 -7.04 -1.50 -5.45
CA GLY A 86 -7.27 -1.12 -6.84
C GLY A 86 -5.97 -0.79 -7.56
N PHE A 87 -6.05 -0.72 -8.88
CA PHE A 87 -4.97 -0.25 -9.74
C PHE A 87 -5.32 1.12 -10.31
N LEU A 88 -4.32 2.00 -10.35
CA LEU A 88 -4.39 3.26 -11.08
C LEU A 88 -4.30 2.99 -12.58
N PRO A 89 -4.97 3.81 -13.43
CA PRO A 89 -4.81 3.73 -14.86
C PRO A 89 -3.36 4.01 -15.26
N GLU A 90 -2.90 3.34 -16.31
CA GLU A 90 -1.49 3.31 -16.75
C GLU A 90 -0.90 4.68 -17.12
N ASP A 91 -1.76 5.65 -17.42
CA ASP A 91 -1.40 7.05 -17.72
C ASP A 91 -0.83 7.81 -16.50
N ARG A 92 -1.13 7.34 -15.27
CA ARG A 92 -0.56 7.91 -14.04
C ARG A 92 0.83 7.32 -13.79
N ALA A 93 1.86 8.03 -14.23
CA ALA A 93 3.26 7.63 -14.10
C ALA A 93 3.73 7.42 -12.65
N GLY A 94 4.49 6.32 -12.44
CA GLY A 94 5.59 6.14 -11.49
C GLY A 94 5.23 6.14 -10.00
N GLY A 95 5.07 4.95 -9.42
CA GLY A 95 5.14 4.78 -7.97
C GLY A 95 4.06 5.50 -7.15
N LEU A 96 2.92 5.89 -7.73
CA LEU A 96 1.86 6.53 -6.95
C LEU A 96 1.02 5.47 -6.20
N VAL A 97 0.79 5.72 -4.91
CA VAL A 97 -0.08 4.92 -4.03
C VAL A 97 -1.08 5.86 -3.35
N LEU A 98 -2.37 5.59 -3.50
CA LEU A 98 -3.46 6.33 -2.90
C LEU A 98 -4.07 5.49 -1.78
N LEU A 99 -4.10 6.03 -0.58
CA LEU A 99 -4.76 5.42 0.56
C LEU A 99 -6.06 6.15 0.81
N ARG A 100 -7.17 5.41 0.87
CA ARG A 100 -8.46 5.93 1.29
C ARG A 100 -8.68 5.58 2.76
N GLN A 101 -8.96 6.61 3.55
CA GLN A 101 -9.29 6.46 4.97
C GLN A 101 -10.80 6.27 5.16
N ILE A 102 -11.19 5.68 6.29
CA ILE A 102 -12.60 5.41 6.67
C ILE A 102 -13.47 6.68 6.76
N GLY A 103 -12.90 7.89 6.70
CA GLY A 103 -13.63 9.17 6.61
C GLY A 103 -13.78 9.75 5.20
N GLY A 104 -13.27 9.09 4.16
CA GLY A 104 -13.27 9.59 2.79
C GLY A 104 -12.05 10.44 2.42
N ASP A 105 -11.15 10.72 3.36
CA ASP A 105 -9.88 11.38 3.08
C ASP A 105 -8.97 10.47 2.24
N ILE A 106 -8.23 11.09 1.31
CA ILE A 106 -7.31 10.38 0.41
C ILE A 106 -5.91 10.90 0.64
N VAL A 107 -5.04 10.01 1.11
CA VAL A 107 -3.63 10.27 1.30
C VAL A 107 -2.87 9.82 0.06
N ARG A 108 -2.08 10.73 -0.52
CA ARG A 108 -1.26 10.46 -1.69
C ARG A 108 0.15 10.12 -1.25
N LEU A 109 0.54 8.87 -1.40
CA LEU A 109 1.89 8.38 -1.14
C LEU A 109 2.66 8.21 -2.44
N GLN A 110 3.85 8.77 -2.48
CA GLN A 110 4.80 8.55 -3.56
C GLN A 110 5.77 7.45 -3.13
N VAL A 111 5.88 6.40 -3.93
CA VAL A 111 6.79 5.28 -3.74
C VAL A 111 8.19 5.74 -4.09
N ALA A 112 9.06 5.73 -3.11
CA ALA A 112 10.49 5.98 -3.28
C ALA A 112 11.23 4.66 -3.14
N TRP A 113 11.63 4.08 -4.28
CA TRP A 113 12.53 2.94 -4.28
C TRP A 113 13.88 3.40 -3.76
N ARG A 114 14.37 2.80 -2.67
CA ARG A 114 15.78 2.88 -2.28
C ARG A 114 16.57 1.93 -3.19
N ASP A 115 16.55 2.19 -4.49
CA ASP A 115 17.52 1.56 -5.38
C ASP A 115 18.88 2.17 -5.01
N GLY A 116 19.76 1.31 -4.51
CA GLY A 116 21.11 1.71 -4.14
C GLY A 116 21.86 2.13 -5.39
N HIS A 117 22.43 3.34 -5.36
CA HIS A 117 23.51 3.74 -6.24
C HIS A 117 24.67 2.72 -6.21
#